data_AF-A0AAD9UB81-F1
#
_entry.id   AF-A0AAD9UB81-F1
#
_cell.length_a   1.000
_cell.length_b   1.000
_cell.length_c   1.000
_cell.angle_alpha   90.00
_cell.angle_beta   90.00
_cell.angle_gamma   90.00
#
_symmetry.space_group_name_H-M   'P 1'
#
loop_
_entity.id
_entity.type
_entity.pdbx_description
1 polymer ?
#
loop_
_entity_poly.entity_id
_entity_poly.type
_entity_poly.pdbx_seq_one_letter_code
_entity_poly.pdbx_strand_id
1 'polypeptide(L)'
;MGSQTEPKIPVVDFTKDELKSGTKAWLSTSKQVCSALEEYGCFIIESNDVSLDLHNKIFDSAKELYDLPTEVKIMNNTEYPYGGHVGGANYESLNIDDVGSLESTQKFTSLMWPDGNARFCENMHKIASLMGRINEMVIRMVFESYGVEKYSDSHIESIDYILRFNKYHEAKDHMVLPIHSDSSFSTILYQNHVNGLEVQSKDANKWTVYDPPSRSCFIYLAGDAFKAWSNNRIHPCVHRVFMNVNDQRYTLGLLDFQKGEIRVPDELVDDEHPLKYKPFNHFDFLMAHMKHILACKTHNVARRLNNQLCDIAINWVGGLHHVNKCEASGFCCINDLVLGILEFLKHHPRVLHIDIDVHHGDSVEDAFYFTDRVMTVSFHKYGDMFFPRTDYVKEIGEREDKFYAINVPFKDGIDDTNFNRLFKIIISKVVETYLLGAIVLQYGVDSLARDRLGCFNLSIDGNAECVRFVKKFNLPLPDNLNRKSYLSTIKMQVLENLRSIQHAPKCTDAR
;
A
#
# COMPACT_ATOMS: atom_id res chain seq x y z
N MET A 1 26.48 -36.35 -13.34
CA MET A 1 26.02 -34.95 -13.30
C MET A 1 24.51 -34.98 -13.48
N GLY A 2 23.77 -34.87 -12.38
CA GLY A 2 22.30 -34.84 -12.44
C GLY A 2 21.85 -33.54 -13.09
N SER A 3 21.02 -33.65 -14.12
CA SER A 3 20.32 -32.51 -14.73
C SER A 3 19.50 -31.84 -13.63
N GLN A 4 19.95 -30.69 -13.12
CA GLN A 4 19.12 -29.84 -12.27
C GLN A 4 18.08 -29.20 -13.19
N THR A 5 16.91 -29.82 -13.24
CA THR A 5 15.72 -29.18 -13.82
C THR A 5 15.48 -27.86 -13.11
N GLU A 6 15.34 -26.77 -13.88
CA GLU A 6 14.98 -25.48 -13.28
C GLU A 6 13.69 -25.63 -12.47
N PRO A 7 13.63 -25.06 -11.25
CA PRO A 7 12.44 -25.12 -10.41
C PRO A 7 11.29 -24.41 -11.12
N LYS A 8 10.21 -25.15 -11.31
CA LYS A 8 8.95 -24.69 -11.90
C LYS A 8 7.88 -24.61 -10.82
N ILE A 9 6.95 -23.68 -10.98
CA ILE A 9 5.77 -23.62 -10.11
C ILE A 9 4.97 -24.92 -10.32
N PRO A 10 4.55 -25.62 -9.25
CA PRO A 10 3.75 -26.84 -9.38
C PRO A 10 2.45 -26.56 -10.13
N VAL A 11 2.07 -27.46 -11.06
CA VAL A 11 0.79 -27.41 -11.75
C VAL A 11 -0.12 -28.48 -11.15
N VAL A 12 -1.33 -28.10 -10.77
CA VAL A 12 -2.34 -28.99 -10.19
C VAL A 12 -3.56 -29.00 -11.11
N ASP A 13 -3.93 -30.21 -11.53
CA ASP A 13 -5.02 -30.46 -12.47
C ASP A 13 -6.38 -30.45 -11.75
N PHE A 14 -7.20 -29.43 -12.07
CA PHE A 14 -8.58 -29.28 -11.61
C PHE A 14 -9.61 -29.68 -12.69
N THR A 15 -9.17 -30.25 -13.81
CA THR A 15 -10.01 -30.57 -14.96
C THR A 15 -10.75 -31.92 -14.86
N LYS A 16 -10.35 -32.77 -13.91
CA LYS A 16 -10.98 -34.09 -13.71
C LYS A 16 -12.44 -33.90 -13.30
N ASP A 17 -13.36 -34.49 -14.09
CA ASP A 17 -14.81 -34.40 -13.91
C ASP A 17 -15.21 -34.38 -12.44
N GLU A 18 -15.77 -33.23 -12.02
CA GLU A 18 -16.17 -32.88 -10.66
C GLU A 18 -15.27 -33.53 -9.60
N LEU A 19 -14.14 -32.89 -9.27
CA LEU A 19 -13.33 -33.17 -8.08
C LEU A 19 -14.24 -33.16 -6.83
N LYS A 20 -14.86 -34.31 -6.53
CA LYS A 20 -15.80 -34.50 -5.43
C LYS A 20 -15.05 -34.97 -4.20
N SER A 21 -15.36 -34.36 -3.06
CA SER A 21 -14.84 -34.78 -1.76
C SER A 21 -15.06 -36.29 -1.54
N GLY A 22 -14.06 -36.93 -0.94
CA GLY A 22 -14.02 -38.38 -0.69
C GLY A 22 -13.59 -39.27 -1.87
N THR A 23 -13.45 -38.73 -3.09
CA THR A 23 -12.96 -39.52 -4.24
C THR A 23 -11.43 -39.72 -4.21
N LYS A 24 -10.92 -40.75 -4.90
CA LYS A 24 -9.46 -40.93 -5.06
C LYS A 24 -8.80 -39.75 -5.76
N ALA A 25 -9.49 -39.15 -6.74
CA ALA A 25 -9.00 -37.96 -7.43
C ALA A 25 -8.87 -36.79 -6.46
N TRP A 26 -9.91 -36.52 -5.65
CA TRP A 26 -9.88 -35.50 -4.61
C TRP A 26 -8.75 -35.70 -3.60
N LEU A 27 -8.58 -36.90 -3.05
CA LEU A 27 -7.51 -37.19 -2.09
C LEU A 27 -6.11 -37.00 -2.70
N SER A 28 -5.93 -37.39 -3.97
CA SER A 28 -4.67 -37.18 -4.69
C SER A 28 -4.41 -35.69 -4.94
N THR A 29 -5.42 -34.95 -5.39
CA THR A 29 -5.31 -33.51 -5.66
C THR A 29 -5.08 -32.73 -4.36
N SER A 30 -5.76 -33.08 -3.27
CA SER A 30 -5.60 -32.45 -1.95
C SER A 30 -4.16 -32.55 -1.44
N LYS A 31 -3.52 -33.71 -1.61
CA LYS A 31 -2.10 -33.90 -1.29
C LYS A 31 -1.18 -33.03 -2.13
N GLN A 32 -1.46 -32.90 -3.43
CA GLN A 32 -0.67 -32.04 -4.31
C GLN A 32 -0.82 -30.56 -3.94
N VAL A 33 -2.05 -30.11 -3.66
CA VAL A 33 -2.35 -28.76 -3.19
C VAL A 33 -1.59 -28.46 -1.89
N CYS A 34 -1.72 -29.30 -0.86
CA CYS A 34 -1.07 -29.06 0.42
C CYS A 34 0.46 -29.05 0.29
N SER A 35 1.03 -30.05 -0.40
CA SER A 35 2.47 -30.10 -0.65
C SER A 35 2.97 -28.86 -1.38
N ALA A 36 2.23 -28.37 -2.38
CA ALA A 36 2.61 -27.18 -3.11
C ALA A 36 2.55 -25.91 -2.23
N LEU A 37 1.55 -25.78 -1.37
CA LEU A 37 1.43 -24.66 -0.43
C LEU A 37 2.50 -24.67 0.66
N GLU A 38 2.86 -25.83 1.20
CA GLU A 38 3.91 -25.97 2.24
C GLU A 38 5.33 -25.75 1.68
N GLU A 39 5.57 -26.15 0.43
CA GLU A 39 6.88 -26.08 -0.20
C GLU A 39 7.10 -24.79 -0.99
N TYR A 40 6.10 -24.33 -1.73
CA TYR A 40 6.21 -23.18 -2.67
C TYR A 40 5.34 -21.99 -2.28
N GLY A 41 4.38 -22.15 -1.36
CA GLY A 41 3.38 -21.12 -1.04
C GLY A 41 2.39 -20.83 -2.17
N CYS A 42 2.51 -21.51 -3.32
CA CYS A 42 1.71 -21.29 -4.50
C CYS A 42 1.64 -22.51 -5.41
N PHE A 43 0.67 -22.50 -6.33
CA PHE A 43 0.59 -23.47 -7.43
C PHE A 43 -0.26 -22.93 -8.58
N ILE A 44 -0.03 -23.45 -9.77
CA ILE A 44 -0.84 -23.19 -10.96
C ILE A 44 -2.04 -24.13 -10.94
N ILE A 45 -3.23 -23.58 -11.09
CA ILE A 45 -4.49 -24.32 -11.24
C ILE A 45 -4.76 -24.46 -12.74
N GLU A 46 -4.81 -25.69 -13.24
CA GLU A 46 -5.27 -25.99 -14.60
C GLU A 46 -6.77 -26.28 -14.58
N SER A 47 -7.57 -25.47 -15.27
CA SER A 47 -9.03 -25.60 -15.36
C SER A 47 -9.49 -25.60 -16.83
N ASN A 48 -10.66 -26.18 -17.10
CA ASN A 48 -11.34 -26.14 -18.39
C ASN A 48 -12.54 -25.18 -18.41
N ASP A 49 -12.76 -24.44 -17.32
CA ASP A 49 -13.98 -23.64 -17.11
C ASP A 49 -13.95 -22.28 -17.83
N VAL A 50 -12.78 -21.89 -18.37
CA VAL A 50 -12.61 -20.64 -19.12
C VAL A 50 -12.30 -20.92 -20.58
N SER A 51 -13.29 -20.66 -21.43
CA SER A 51 -13.10 -20.68 -22.89
C SER A 51 -12.26 -19.49 -23.35
N LEU A 52 -11.65 -19.59 -24.54
CA LEU A 52 -10.92 -18.48 -25.16
C LEU A 52 -11.82 -17.24 -25.40
N ASP A 53 -13.10 -17.46 -25.75
CA ASP A 53 -14.09 -16.39 -25.89
C ASP A 53 -14.33 -15.66 -24.56
N LEU A 54 -14.48 -16.41 -23.46
CA LEU A 54 -14.63 -15.81 -22.13
C LEU A 54 -13.36 -15.09 -21.68
N HIS A 55 -12.18 -15.66 -21.92
CA HIS A 55 -10.89 -15.01 -21.66
C HIS A 55 -10.82 -13.62 -22.32
N ASN A 56 -11.10 -13.56 -23.62
CA ASN A 56 -11.06 -12.31 -24.38
C ASN A 56 -12.08 -11.31 -23.83
N LYS A 57 -13.34 -11.74 -23.60
CA LYS A 57 -14.39 -10.89 -23.02
C LYS A 57 -14.02 -10.30 -21.66
N ILE A 58 -13.37 -11.08 -20.78
CA ILE A 58 -12.91 -10.61 -19.47
C ILE A 58 -11.88 -9.50 -19.63
N PHE A 59 -10.85 -9.70 -20.45
CA PHE A 59 -9.78 -8.71 -20.59
C PHE A 59 -10.17 -7.50 -21.46
N ASP A 60 -11.10 -7.66 -22.39
CA ASP A 60 -11.75 -6.53 -23.09
C ASP A 60 -12.55 -5.68 -22.08
N SER A 61 -13.32 -6.32 -21.19
CA SER A 61 -14.06 -5.63 -20.13
C SER A 61 -13.13 -4.93 -19.12
N ALA A 62 -11.99 -5.55 -18.77
CA ALA A 62 -10.98 -4.93 -17.94
C ALA A 62 -10.35 -3.71 -18.64
N LYS A 63 -10.07 -3.79 -19.93
CA LYS A 63 -9.55 -2.66 -20.71
C LYS A 63 -10.54 -1.49 -20.74
N GLU A 64 -11.82 -1.77 -20.97
CA GLU A 64 -12.90 -0.77 -20.91
C GLU A 64 -12.96 -0.05 -19.57
N LEU A 65 -12.76 -0.76 -18.46
CA LEU A 65 -12.68 -0.16 -17.12
C LEU A 65 -11.55 0.86 -17.04
N TYR A 66 -10.37 0.53 -17.57
CA TYR A 66 -9.19 1.40 -17.48
C TYR A 66 -9.18 2.55 -18.50
N ASP A 67 -9.97 2.44 -19.56
CA ASP A 67 -10.20 3.49 -20.56
C ASP A 67 -11.17 4.59 -20.06
N LEU A 68 -11.85 4.36 -18.93
CA LEU A 68 -12.65 5.39 -18.26
C LEU A 68 -11.80 6.60 -17.82
N PRO A 69 -12.38 7.81 -17.77
CA PRO A 69 -11.71 8.98 -17.20
C PRO A 69 -11.25 8.73 -15.77
N THR A 70 -10.08 9.27 -15.41
CA THR A 70 -9.52 9.14 -14.05
C THR A 70 -10.50 9.62 -12.99
N GLU A 71 -11.27 10.68 -13.27
CA GLU A 71 -12.26 11.26 -12.37
C GLU A 71 -13.40 10.30 -12.02
N VAL A 72 -13.72 9.37 -12.92
CA VAL A 72 -14.70 8.31 -12.67
C VAL A 72 -14.05 7.20 -11.83
N LYS A 73 -12.84 6.79 -12.21
CA LYS A 73 -12.12 5.70 -11.54
C LYS A 73 -11.83 6.01 -10.07
N ILE A 74 -11.44 7.25 -9.73
CA ILE A 74 -11.17 7.67 -8.34
C ILE A 74 -12.41 7.66 -7.43
N MET A 75 -13.61 7.55 -8.01
CA MET A 75 -14.84 7.38 -7.23
C MET A 75 -14.94 5.99 -6.59
N ASN A 76 -14.11 5.02 -7.02
CA ASN A 76 -13.99 3.72 -6.39
C ASN A 76 -13.31 3.87 -5.02
N ASN A 77 -14.11 4.01 -3.98
CA ASN A 77 -13.68 4.01 -2.59
C ASN A 77 -14.17 2.75 -1.87
N THR A 78 -13.49 2.37 -0.79
CA THR A 78 -13.83 1.19 -0.01
C THR A 78 -13.35 1.35 1.43
N GLU A 79 -13.95 0.56 2.32
CA GLU A 79 -13.53 0.41 3.72
C GLU A 79 -12.35 -0.57 3.86
N TYR A 80 -12.06 -1.35 2.81
CA TYR A 80 -10.94 -2.29 2.81
C TYR A 80 -9.58 -1.58 2.77
N PRO A 81 -8.65 -1.91 3.69
CA PRO A 81 -7.28 -1.42 3.60
C PRO A 81 -6.66 -1.81 2.25
N TYR A 82 -6.00 -0.87 1.58
CA TYR A 82 -5.42 -1.01 0.24
C TYR A 82 -6.42 -1.23 -0.91
N GLY A 83 -7.73 -1.15 -0.66
CA GLY A 83 -8.71 -1.25 -1.73
C GLY A 83 -9.06 0.09 -2.37
N GLY A 84 -10.01 0.06 -3.30
CA GLY A 84 -10.45 1.21 -4.07
C GLY A 84 -9.56 1.47 -5.28
N HIS A 85 -9.62 2.69 -5.79
CA HIS A 85 -8.69 3.16 -6.81
C HIS A 85 -7.32 3.42 -6.19
N VAL A 86 -6.29 2.80 -6.76
CA VAL A 86 -4.89 3.08 -6.45
C VAL A 86 -4.17 3.36 -7.76
N GLY A 87 -3.72 4.60 -7.96
CA GLY A 87 -3.00 5.04 -9.15
C GLY A 87 -1.54 5.37 -8.88
N GLY A 88 -0.65 4.97 -9.78
CA GLY A 88 0.76 5.34 -9.81
C GLY A 88 1.29 5.38 -11.25
N ALA A 89 2.51 5.87 -11.44
CA ALA A 89 3.08 6.08 -12.78
C ALA A 89 3.11 4.82 -13.67
N ASN A 90 3.28 3.64 -13.09
CA ASN A 90 3.45 2.37 -13.81
C ASN A 90 2.38 1.31 -13.47
N TYR A 91 1.41 1.66 -12.62
CA TYR A 91 0.44 0.72 -12.06
C TYR A 91 -0.86 1.44 -11.71
N GLU A 92 -1.99 0.84 -12.05
CA GLU A 92 -3.31 1.30 -11.65
C GLU A 92 -4.18 0.10 -11.23
N SER A 93 -4.85 0.19 -10.09
CA SER A 93 -5.81 -0.83 -9.62
C SER A 93 -7.14 -0.25 -9.18
N LEU A 94 -8.18 -1.07 -9.32
CA LEU A 94 -9.53 -0.85 -8.80
C LEU A 94 -10.02 -2.16 -8.20
N ASN A 95 -11.06 -2.13 -7.38
CA ASN A 95 -11.71 -3.38 -6.96
C ASN A 95 -13.23 -3.29 -6.80
N ILE A 96 -13.84 -4.47 -6.87
CA ILE A 96 -15.20 -4.73 -6.43
C ILE A 96 -15.12 -5.44 -5.09
N ASP A 97 -15.80 -4.90 -4.08
CA ASP A 97 -15.91 -5.50 -2.75
C ASP A 97 -17.03 -6.54 -2.74
N ASP A 98 -16.93 -7.56 -1.88
CA ASP A 98 -17.95 -8.58 -1.65
C ASP A 98 -18.55 -9.17 -2.94
N VAL A 99 -17.70 -9.68 -3.82
CA VAL A 99 -18.12 -10.25 -5.13
C VAL A 99 -18.86 -11.58 -5.02
N GLY A 100 -19.11 -12.08 -3.80
CA GLY A 100 -19.96 -13.24 -3.56
C GLY A 100 -21.41 -13.02 -4.02
N SER A 101 -21.85 -11.76 -4.14
CA SER A 101 -23.18 -11.40 -4.65
C SER A 101 -23.12 -10.71 -6.03
N LEU A 102 -24.15 -10.93 -6.85
CA LEU A 102 -24.33 -10.17 -8.11
C LEU A 102 -24.57 -8.68 -7.84
N GLU A 103 -25.18 -8.36 -6.70
CA GLU A 103 -25.51 -6.98 -6.29
C GLU A 103 -24.27 -6.11 -6.17
N SER A 104 -23.19 -6.61 -5.55
CA SER A 104 -21.94 -5.85 -5.41
C SER A 104 -21.32 -5.51 -6.77
N THR A 105 -21.37 -6.46 -7.71
CA THR A 105 -20.86 -6.24 -9.07
C THR A 105 -21.74 -5.24 -9.83
N GLN A 106 -23.06 -5.29 -9.64
CA GLN A 106 -23.99 -4.29 -10.18
C GLN A 106 -23.73 -2.89 -9.60
N LYS A 107 -23.52 -2.78 -8.29
CA LYS A 107 -23.22 -1.51 -7.63
C LYS A 107 -21.95 -0.87 -8.18
N PHE A 108 -20.87 -1.64 -8.30
CA PHE A 108 -19.63 -1.17 -8.92
C PHE A 108 -19.84 -0.78 -10.39
N THR A 109 -20.58 -1.59 -11.14
CA THR A 109 -20.85 -1.31 -12.56
C THR A 109 -21.61 0.00 -12.72
N SER A 110 -22.64 0.25 -11.91
CA SER A 110 -23.41 1.50 -11.92
C SER A 110 -22.58 2.71 -11.51
N LEU A 111 -21.58 2.52 -10.64
CA LEU A 111 -20.65 3.58 -10.26
C LEU A 111 -19.73 3.98 -11.42
N MET A 112 -19.20 2.99 -12.15
CA MET A 112 -18.27 3.20 -13.27
C MET A 112 -19.00 3.62 -14.56
N TRP A 113 -20.19 3.06 -14.80
CA TRP A 113 -21.04 3.32 -15.95
C TRP A 113 -22.48 3.60 -15.47
N PRO A 114 -22.84 4.87 -15.20
CA PRO A 114 -24.20 5.24 -14.79
C PRO A 114 -25.29 4.85 -15.80
N ASP A 115 -24.95 4.79 -17.09
CA ASP A 115 -25.84 4.34 -18.17
C ASP A 115 -25.92 2.80 -18.29
N GLY A 116 -25.16 2.08 -17.47
CA GLY A 116 -25.10 0.62 -17.41
C GLY A 116 -24.02 0.00 -18.30
N ASN A 117 -23.51 -1.15 -17.86
CA ASN A 117 -22.62 -2.02 -18.64
C ASN A 117 -22.87 -3.48 -18.26
N ALA A 118 -24.01 -4.03 -18.72
CA ALA A 118 -24.45 -5.39 -18.36
C ALA A 118 -23.39 -6.44 -18.72
N ARG A 119 -22.72 -6.29 -19.87
CA ARG A 119 -21.65 -7.18 -20.30
C ARG A 119 -20.48 -7.21 -19.32
N PHE A 120 -20.00 -6.05 -18.86
CA PHE A 120 -18.95 -5.98 -17.83
C PHE A 120 -19.43 -6.70 -16.56
N CYS A 121 -20.62 -6.37 -16.07
CA CYS A 121 -21.18 -6.94 -14.85
C CYS A 121 -21.27 -8.47 -14.92
N GLU A 122 -21.85 -9.01 -15.99
CA GLU A 122 -22.01 -10.46 -16.20
C GLU A 122 -20.65 -11.17 -16.29
N ASN A 123 -19.71 -10.63 -17.06
CA ASN A 123 -18.38 -11.22 -17.21
C ASN A 123 -17.62 -11.25 -15.88
N MET A 124 -17.66 -10.14 -15.12
CA MET A 124 -16.95 -10.03 -13.85
C MET A 124 -17.57 -10.89 -12.76
N HIS A 125 -18.90 -10.93 -12.67
CA HIS A 125 -19.57 -11.83 -11.74
C HIS A 125 -19.27 -13.30 -12.07
N LYS A 126 -19.25 -13.66 -13.36
CA LYS A 126 -18.97 -15.03 -13.81
C LYS A 126 -17.56 -15.49 -13.45
N ILE A 127 -16.53 -14.67 -13.71
CA ILE A 127 -15.15 -15.02 -13.39
C ILE A 127 -14.90 -15.01 -11.88
N ALA A 128 -15.46 -14.04 -11.14
CA ALA A 128 -15.39 -14.00 -9.68
C ALA A 128 -16.01 -15.26 -9.06
N SER A 129 -17.20 -15.65 -9.51
CA SER A 129 -17.89 -16.86 -9.03
C SER A 129 -17.10 -18.14 -9.32
N LEU A 130 -16.43 -18.22 -10.47
CA LEU A 130 -15.56 -19.35 -10.79
C LEU A 130 -14.35 -19.41 -9.84
N MET A 131 -13.66 -18.29 -9.67
CA MET A 131 -12.50 -18.19 -8.78
C MET A 131 -12.90 -18.48 -7.32
N GLY A 132 -14.06 -18.01 -6.87
CA GLY A 132 -14.59 -18.29 -5.53
C GLY A 132 -14.82 -19.78 -5.29
N ARG A 133 -15.47 -20.48 -6.23
CA ARG A 133 -15.65 -21.95 -6.14
C ARG A 133 -14.31 -22.69 -6.09
N ILE A 134 -13.33 -22.25 -6.88
CA ILE A 134 -11.99 -22.84 -6.84
C ILE A 134 -11.34 -22.61 -5.46
N ASN A 135 -11.45 -21.41 -4.88
CA ASN A 135 -10.91 -21.13 -3.55
C ASN A 135 -11.58 -22.01 -2.47
N GLU A 136 -12.91 -22.15 -2.50
CA GLU A 136 -13.64 -23.03 -1.58
C GLU A 136 -13.18 -24.49 -1.69
N MET A 137 -12.96 -24.99 -2.91
CA MET A 137 -12.40 -26.33 -3.11
C MET A 137 -11.01 -26.46 -2.49
N VAL A 138 -10.12 -25.50 -2.73
CA VAL A 138 -8.75 -25.50 -2.17
C VAL A 138 -8.79 -25.47 -0.63
N ILE A 139 -9.64 -24.63 -0.04
CA ILE A 139 -9.84 -24.54 1.41
C ILE A 139 -10.28 -25.90 1.96
N ARG A 140 -11.30 -26.53 1.37
CA ARG A 140 -11.76 -27.86 1.81
C ARG A 140 -10.65 -28.91 1.72
N MET A 141 -9.91 -28.93 0.60
CA MET A 141 -8.78 -29.84 0.42
C MET A 141 -7.70 -29.66 1.50
N VAL A 142 -7.37 -28.41 1.85
CA VAL A 142 -6.36 -28.11 2.88
C VAL A 142 -6.87 -28.47 4.28
N PHE A 143 -8.10 -28.11 4.61
CA PHE A 143 -8.69 -28.39 5.92
C PHE A 143 -8.83 -29.89 6.15
N GLU A 144 -9.30 -30.65 5.16
CA GLU A 144 -9.34 -32.12 5.24
C GLU A 144 -7.94 -32.73 5.36
N SER A 145 -6.95 -32.21 4.63
CA SER A 145 -5.57 -32.73 4.70
C SER A 145 -4.92 -32.52 6.06
N TYR A 146 -5.34 -31.48 6.78
CA TYR A 146 -4.91 -31.20 8.15
C TYR A 146 -5.80 -31.80 9.24
N GLY A 147 -6.86 -32.54 8.88
CA GLY A 147 -7.79 -33.16 9.84
C GLY A 147 -8.62 -32.15 10.64
N VAL A 148 -8.89 -30.99 10.04
CA VAL A 148 -9.62 -29.86 10.64
C VAL A 148 -10.86 -29.48 9.80
N GLU A 149 -11.40 -30.44 9.05
CA GLU A 149 -12.53 -30.26 8.14
C GLU A 149 -13.79 -29.70 8.80
N LYS A 150 -13.96 -29.95 10.11
CA LYS A 150 -15.06 -29.42 10.91
C LYS A 150 -15.13 -27.89 10.96
N TYR A 151 -14.04 -27.19 10.66
CA TYR A 151 -14.00 -25.73 10.59
C TYR A 151 -14.20 -25.17 9.18
N SER A 152 -14.25 -26.03 8.15
CA SER A 152 -14.24 -25.61 6.74
C SER A 152 -15.46 -24.78 6.35
N ASP A 153 -16.67 -25.26 6.66
CA ASP A 153 -17.91 -24.54 6.32
C ASP A 153 -17.98 -23.18 7.00
N SER A 154 -17.69 -23.11 8.31
CA SER A 154 -17.67 -21.84 9.04
C SER A 154 -16.63 -20.85 8.50
N HIS A 155 -15.49 -21.36 8.04
CA HIS A 155 -14.45 -20.52 7.45
C HIS A 155 -14.88 -20.00 6.07
N ILE A 156 -15.51 -20.84 5.25
CA ILE A 156 -16.03 -20.45 3.94
C ILE A 156 -17.14 -19.39 4.07
N GLU A 157 -18.06 -19.57 5.02
CA GLU A 157 -19.13 -18.62 5.29
C GLU A 157 -18.63 -17.26 5.80
N SER A 158 -17.43 -17.21 6.41
CA SER A 158 -16.80 -15.97 6.85
C SER A 158 -15.96 -15.27 5.78
N ILE A 159 -15.80 -15.85 4.58
CA ILE A 159 -15.02 -15.21 3.52
C ILE A 159 -15.74 -13.95 3.02
N ASP A 160 -14.97 -12.88 2.91
CA ASP A 160 -15.28 -11.73 2.07
C ASP A 160 -14.30 -11.68 0.89
N TYR A 161 -14.84 -11.72 -0.32
CA TYR A 161 -14.05 -11.73 -1.53
C TYR A 161 -13.93 -10.33 -2.13
N ILE A 162 -12.71 -9.91 -2.40
CA ILE A 162 -12.44 -8.71 -3.21
C ILE A 162 -11.91 -9.13 -4.57
N LEU A 163 -12.56 -8.68 -5.65
CA LEU A 163 -12.01 -8.82 -6.99
C LEU A 163 -11.25 -7.56 -7.36
N ARG A 164 -9.91 -7.65 -7.39
CA ARG A 164 -9.01 -6.56 -7.75
C ARG A 164 -8.57 -6.64 -9.21
N PHE A 165 -8.82 -5.57 -9.93
CA PHE A 165 -8.28 -5.31 -11.26
C PHE A 165 -6.93 -4.64 -11.14
N ASN A 166 -5.95 -5.07 -11.92
CA ASN A 166 -4.65 -4.43 -11.99
C ASN A 166 -4.28 -4.20 -13.45
N LYS A 167 -3.78 -3.00 -13.75
CA LYS A 167 -3.16 -2.61 -15.01
C LYS A 167 -1.72 -2.21 -14.74
N TYR A 168 -0.80 -2.85 -15.44
CA TYR A 168 0.60 -2.48 -15.44
C TYR A 168 0.94 -1.88 -16.79
N HIS A 169 1.56 -0.70 -16.75
CA HIS A 169 2.03 -0.05 -17.96
C HIS A 169 3.20 -0.82 -18.58
N GLU A 170 3.38 -0.65 -19.88
CA GLU A 170 4.55 -1.17 -20.57
C GLU A 170 5.82 -0.65 -19.92
N ALA A 171 6.74 -1.56 -19.63
CA ALA A 171 8.02 -1.21 -19.07
C ALA A 171 9.05 -2.26 -19.49
N LYS A 172 10.29 -1.80 -19.63
CA LYS A 172 11.42 -2.65 -20.01
C LYS A 172 12.40 -2.71 -18.88
N ASP A 173 12.74 -3.93 -18.46
CA ASP A 173 13.71 -4.20 -17.40
C ASP A 173 13.38 -3.45 -16.10
N HIS A 174 12.10 -3.48 -15.70
CA HIS A 174 11.62 -2.68 -14.58
C HIS A 174 10.69 -3.47 -13.66
N MET A 175 10.96 -3.39 -12.36
CA MET A 175 10.05 -3.90 -11.33
C MET A 175 8.92 -2.90 -11.12
N VAL A 176 7.72 -3.23 -11.60
CA VAL A 176 6.54 -2.37 -11.52
C VAL A 176 5.72 -2.60 -10.25
N LEU A 177 5.81 -3.80 -9.65
CA LEU A 177 5.29 -4.10 -8.32
C LEU A 177 6.43 -4.65 -7.45
N PRO A 178 6.77 -3.98 -6.33
CA PRO A 178 7.83 -4.42 -5.43
C PRO A 178 7.59 -5.81 -4.84
N ILE A 179 8.66 -6.39 -4.29
CA ILE A 179 8.62 -7.66 -3.56
C ILE A 179 7.70 -7.54 -2.35
N HIS A 180 6.72 -8.43 -2.24
CA HIS A 180 5.78 -8.52 -1.12
C HIS A 180 5.19 -9.93 -1.00
N SER A 181 4.47 -10.19 0.09
CA SER A 181 3.48 -11.25 0.20
C SER A 181 2.09 -10.62 0.40
N ASP A 182 1.04 -11.37 0.07
CA ASP A 182 -0.32 -10.91 0.29
C ASP A 182 -0.70 -11.03 1.76
N SER A 183 -1.33 -9.99 2.31
CA SER A 183 -1.85 -10.02 3.68
C SER A 183 -3.19 -10.72 3.82
N SER A 184 -3.84 -11.08 2.70
CA SER A 184 -5.07 -11.88 2.65
C SER A 184 -4.82 -13.31 3.17
N PHE A 185 -5.88 -14.11 3.25
CA PHE A 185 -5.74 -15.54 3.49
C PHE A 185 -5.15 -16.22 2.24
N SER A 186 -5.76 -15.96 1.09
CA SER A 186 -5.26 -16.41 -0.20
C SER A 186 -5.56 -15.41 -1.30
N THR A 187 -4.90 -15.60 -2.44
CA THR A 187 -5.19 -14.88 -3.68
C THR A 187 -5.22 -15.86 -4.84
N ILE A 188 -6.28 -15.82 -5.65
CA ILE A 188 -6.29 -16.47 -6.97
C ILE A 188 -6.07 -15.37 -8.01
N LEU A 189 -5.04 -15.51 -8.84
CA LEU A 189 -4.70 -14.53 -9.87
C LEU A 189 -4.94 -15.10 -11.27
N TYR A 190 -5.63 -14.32 -12.09
CA TYR A 190 -5.85 -14.55 -13.51
C TYR A 190 -5.21 -13.44 -14.34
N GLN A 191 -4.56 -13.78 -15.46
CA GLN A 191 -3.79 -12.82 -16.25
C GLN A 191 -4.07 -12.91 -17.75
N ASN A 192 -3.82 -11.81 -18.46
CA ASN A 192 -3.82 -11.76 -19.91
C ASN A 192 -2.57 -12.45 -20.51
N HIS A 193 -2.27 -12.19 -21.79
CA HIS A 193 -1.12 -12.80 -22.48
C HIS A 193 0.25 -12.34 -22.06
N VAL A 194 0.32 -11.33 -21.19
CA VAL A 194 1.56 -10.67 -20.83
C VAL A 194 2.08 -11.21 -19.50
N ASN A 195 3.22 -11.88 -19.53
CA ASN A 195 3.91 -12.37 -18.34
C ASN A 195 4.56 -11.22 -17.57
N GLY A 196 4.80 -11.44 -16.28
CA GLY A 196 5.50 -10.47 -15.43
C GLY A 196 5.49 -10.81 -13.95
N LEU A 197 4.58 -11.69 -13.49
CA LEU A 197 4.60 -12.19 -12.13
C LEU A 197 5.82 -13.13 -11.95
N GLU A 198 6.57 -12.89 -10.88
CA GLU A 198 7.64 -13.78 -10.42
C GLU A 198 7.41 -14.14 -8.96
N VAL A 199 7.57 -15.42 -8.63
CA VAL A 199 7.46 -15.95 -7.27
C VAL A 199 8.84 -16.35 -6.74
N GLN A 200 9.06 -16.14 -5.45
CA GLN A 200 10.33 -16.45 -4.80
C GLN A 200 10.29 -17.88 -4.26
N SER A 201 11.36 -18.64 -4.48
CA SER A 201 11.57 -19.94 -3.85
C SER A 201 11.67 -19.82 -2.32
N LYS A 202 11.33 -20.89 -1.58
CA LYS A 202 11.43 -20.98 -0.12
C LYS A 202 12.80 -20.56 0.45
N ASP A 203 13.89 -20.88 -0.25
CA ASP A 203 15.27 -20.53 0.18
C ASP A 203 15.67 -19.07 -0.14
N ALA A 204 14.72 -18.24 -0.57
CA ALA A 204 14.86 -16.81 -0.90
C ALA A 204 15.88 -16.44 -1.99
N ASN A 205 16.53 -17.42 -2.62
CA ASN A 205 17.64 -17.19 -3.56
C ASN A 205 17.25 -17.20 -5.04
N LYS A 206 16.04 -17.69 -5.39
CA LYS A 206 15.62 -17.81 -6.78
C LYS A 206 14.22 -17.25 -7.01
N TRP A 207 14.08 -16.59 -8.16
CA TRP A 207 12.81 -16.10 -8.71
C TRP A 207 12.41 -16.99 -9.88
N THR A 208 11.15 -17.43 -9.89
CA THR A 208 10.56 -18.21 -10.97
C THR A 208 9.42 -17.42 -11.60
N VAL A 209 9.47 -17.25 -12.92
CA VAL A 209 8.41 -16.58 -13.68
C VAL A 209 7.17 -17.46 -13.68
N TYR A 210 6.02 -16.86 -13.39
CA TYR A 210 4.73 -17.49 -13.67
C TYR A 210 4.46 -17.43 -15.16
N ASP A 211 4.53 -18.59 -15.80
CA ASP A 211 4.24 -18.80 -17.21
C ASP A 211 3.20 -19.93 -17.33
N PRO A 212 1.90 -19.59 -17.41
CA PRO A 212 0.84 -20.58 -17.41
C PRO A 212 0.84 -21.44 -18.69
N PRO A 213 0.64 -22.76 -18.61
CA PRO A 213 0.58 -23.65 -19.78
C PRO A 213 -0.53 -23.29 -20.78
N SER A 214 -1.61 -22.68 -20.30
CA SER A 214 -2.77 -22.31 -21.11
C SER A 214 -3.44 -21.02 -20.60
N ARG A 215 -4.36 -20.49 -21.41
CA ARG A 215 -5.17 -19.30 -21.08
C ARG A 215 -6.26 -19.58 -20.04
N SER A 216 -6.49 -20.84 -19.68
CA SER A 216 -7.48 -21.27 -18.68
C SER A 216 -6.85 -21.58 -17.32
N CYS A 217 -5.56 -21.25 -17.15
CA CYS A 217 -4.86 -21.42 -15.90
C CYS A 217 -4.98 -20.20 -14.99
N PHE A 218 -4.99 -20.48 -13.69
CA PHE A 218 -4.88 -19.50 -12.61
C PHE A 218 -3.65 -19.80 -11.79
N ILE A 219 -3.20 -18.86 -10.95
CA ILE A 219 -2.23 -19.16 -9.90
C ILE A 219 -2.85 -18.87 -8.53
N TYR A 220 -2.73 -19.83 -7.62
CA TYR A 220 -3.13 -19.71 -6.23
C TYR A 220 -1.91 -19.30 -5.40
N LEU A 221 -2.06 -18.27 -4.58
CA LEU A 221 -1.01 -17.72 -3.71
C LEU A 221 -1.51 -17.79 -2.26
N ALA A 222 -0.75 -18.40 -1.36
CA ALA A 222 -1.00 -18.30 0.08
C ALA A 222 -0.57 -16.93 0.59
N GLY A 223 -1.39 -16.33 1.47
CA GLY A 223 -1.07 -15.08 2.14
C GLY A 223 -0.63 -15.25 3.59
N ASP A 224 -0.32 -14.13 4.24
CA ASP A 224 0.19 -14.07 5.61
C ASP A 224 -0.83 -14.59 6.64
N ALA A 225 -2.13 -14.36 6.41
CA ALA A 225 -3.17 -14.86 7.28
C ALA A 225 -3.28 -16.40 7.24
N PHE A 226 -2.99 -17.03 6.09
CA PHE A 226 -3.00 -18.49 5.95
C PHE A 226 -1.79 -19.13 6.62
N LYS A 227 -0.63 -18.47 6.57
CA LYS A 227 0.54 -18.84 7.39
C LYS A 227 0.22 -18.80 8.88
N ALA A 228 -0.47 -17.75 9.33
CA ALA A 228 -0.84 -17.61 10.73
C ALA A 228 -1.81 -18.71 11.17
N TRP A 229 -2.89 -18.92 10.40
CA TRP A 229 -3.88 -19.97 10.65
C TRP A 229 -3.27 -21.38 10.69
N SER A 230 -2.39 -21.71 9.74
CA SER A 230 -1.72 -23.02 9.64
C SER A 230 -0.59 -23.22 10.66
N ASN A 231 -0.35 -22.25 11.54
CA ASN A 231 0.73 -22.23 12.52
C ASN A 231 2.14 -22.40 11.90
N ASN A 232 2.41 -21.70 10.80
CA ASN A 232 3.63 -21.76 9.97
C ASN A 232 3.84 -23.02 9.11
N ARG A 233 2.85 -23.91 8.97
CA ARG A 233 2.97 -25.04 8.03
C ARG A 233 2.95 -24.56 6.58
N ILE A 234 2.05 -23.64 6.25
CA ILE A 234 2.00 -22.99 4.93
C ILE A 234 2.80 -21.69 4.99
N HIS A 235 3.61 -21.46 3.96
CA HIS A 235 4.35 -20.21 3.80
C HIS A 235 3.66 -19.28 2.81
N PRO A 236 3.67 -17.96 3.07
CA PRO A 236 3.08 -17.01 2.16
C PRO A 236 3.93 -16.94 0.88
N CYS A 237 3.27 -16.82 -0.27
CA CYS A 237 3.97 -16.67 -1.53
C CYS A 237 4.57 -15.28 -1.64
N VAL A 238 5.88 -15.18 -1.46
CA VAL A 238 6.60 -13.93 -1.74
C VAL A 238 6.74 -13.76 -3.25
N HIS A 239 6.28 -12.64 -3.78
CA HIS A 239 6.21 -12.40 -5.21
C HIS A 239 6.45 -10.93 -5.58
N ARG A 240 6.69 -10.68 -6.88
CA ARG A 240 6.88 -9.34 -7.46
C ARG A 240 6.33 -9.30 -8.89
N VAL A 241 6.19 -8.11 -9.47
CA VAL A 241 5.92 -7.97 -10.90
C VAL A 241 7.10 -7.26 -11.56
N PHE A 242 7.77 -7.99 -12.45
CA PHE A 242 8.89 -7.54 -13.25
C PHE A 242 8.48 -7.53 -14.73
N MET A 243 8.43 -6.35 -15.33
CA MET A 243 8.02 -6.17 -16.72
C MET A 243 9.26 -6.09 -17.62
N ASN A 244 9.26 -6.92 -18.67
CA ASN A 244 10.31 -6.95 -19.69
C ASN A 244 9.73 -6.99 -21.11
N VAL A 245 8.53 -6.44 -21.28
CA VAL A 245 7.71 -6.57 -22.48
C VAL A 245 7.07 -5.21 -22.79
N ASN A 246 7.04 -4.86 -24.08
CA ASN A 246 6.41 -3.64 -24.58
C ASN A 246 4.92 -3.89 -24.84
N ASP A 247 4.20 -4.34 -23.82
CA ASP A 247 2.76 -4.54 -23.87
C ASP A 247 2.15 -4.35 -22.48
N GLN A 248 0.85 -4.07 -22.41
CA GLN A 248 0.13 -3.84 -21.18
C GLN A 248 -0.28 -5.16 -20.53
N ARG A 249 0.04 -5.30 -19.24
CA ARG A 249 -0.38 -6.46 -18.45
C ARG A 249 -1.63 -6.14 -17.66
N TYR A 250 -2.63 -7.00 -17.78
CA TYR A 250 -3.87 -6.93 -17.03
C TYR A 250 -4.03 -8.18 -16.18
N THR A 251 -4.43 -8.01 -14.92
CA THR A 251 -4.75 -9.13 -14.03
C THR A 251 -6.00 -8.89 -13.22
N LEU A 252 -6.70 -9.99 -12.93
CA LEU A 252 -7.78 -10.06 -11.96
C LEU A 252 -7.29 -10.92 -10.79
N GLY A 253 -7.26 -10.36 -9.59
CA GLY A 253 -6.97 -11.07 -8.35
C GLY A 253 -8.22 -11.21 -7.52
N LEU A 254 -8.61 -12.43 -7.15
CA LEU A 254 -9.63 -12.66 -6.14
C LEU A 254 -8.92 -12.87 -4.80
N LEU A 255 -9.06 -11.91 -3.89
CA LEU A 255 -8.46 -11.94 -2.56
C LEU A 255 -9.50 -12.41 -1.53
N ASP A 256 -9.11 -13.34 -0.68
CA ASP A 256 -9.91 -13.88 0.43
C ASP A 256 -9.56 -13.17 1.74
N PHE A 257 -10.52 -12.44 2.29
CA PHE A 257 -10.45 -11.88 3.63
C PHE A 257 -11.46 -12.55 4.56
N GLN A 258 -11.13 -12.65 5.84
CA GLN A 258 -11.94 -13.37 6.81
C GLN A 258 -12.68 -12.38 7.70
N LYS A 259 -14.01 -12.46 7.74
CA LYS A 259 -14.85 -11.73 8.68
C LYS A 259 -14.66 -12.33 10.08
N GLY A 260 -14.17 -11.51 11.01
CA GLY A 260 -13.99 -11.90 12.40
C GLY A 260 -12.57 -12.35 12.74
N GLU A 261 -12.46 -13.28 13.69
CA GLU A 261 -11.20 -13.70 14.29
C GLU A 261 -10.60 -14.90 13.56
N ILE A 262 -9.33 -14.79 13.16
CA ILE A 262 -8.51 -15.91 12.73
C ILE A 262 -7.85 -16.53 13.96
N ARG A 263 -8.02 -17.84 14.10
CA ARG A 263 -7.44 -18.64 15.16
C ARG A 263 -6.77 -19.89 14.59
N VAL A 264 -5.63 -20.25 15.16
CA VAL A 264 -4.99 -21.54 14.91
C VAL A 264 -5.88 -22.66 15.46
N PRO A 265 -6.33 -23.64 14.64
CA PRO A 265 -7.05 -24.80 15.12
C PRO A 265 -6.26 -25.54 16.20
N ASP A 266 -6.93 -26.03 17.24
CA ASP A 266 -6.26 -26.67 18.37
C ASP A 266 -5.51 -27.95 17.92
N GLU A 267 -6.00 -28.64 16.88
CA GLU A 267 -5.36 -29.81 16.26
C GLU A 267 -4.03 -29.50 15.55
N LEU A 268 -3.80 -28.23 15.21
CA LEU A 268 -2.55 -27.77 14.59
C LEU A 268 -1.49 -27.37 15.62
N VAL A 269 -1.76 -27.56 16.91
CA VAL A 269 -0.84 -27.29 18.01
C VAL A 269 -0.39 -28.61 18.62
N ASP A 270 0.89 -28.93 18.43
CA ASP A 270 1.52 -30.15 18.92
C ASP A 270 2.95 -29.86 19.40
N ASP A 271 3.66 -30.88 19.90
CA ASP A 271 5.03 -30.71 20.44
C ASP A 271 6.04 -30.25 19.36
N GLU A 272 5.81 -30.59 18.09
CA GLU A 272 6.65 -30.16 16.97
C GLU A 272 6.28 -28.75 16.48
N HIS A 273 5.02 -28.36 16.66
CA HIS A 273 4.43 -27.09 16.25
C HIS A 273 3.71 -26.40 17.41
N PRO A 274 4.45 -25.85 18.40
CA PRO A 274 3.85 -25.08 19.48
C PRO A 274 3.10 -23.87 18.93
N LEU A 275 2.11 -23.37 19.66
CA LEU A 275 1.29 -22.23 19.24
C LEU A 275 2.16 -20.98 19.04
N LYS A 276 2.22 -20.45 17.80
CA LYS A 276 3.03 -19.27 17.46
C LYS A 276 2.22 -17.98 17.33
N TYR A 277 0.90 -18.10 17.14
CA TYR A 277 0.03 -16.95 16.88
C TYR A 277 -1.10 -16.88 17.90
N LYS A 278 -1.32 -15.70 18.48
CA LYS A 278 -2.53 -15.42 19.24
C LYS A 278 -3.69 -15.23 18.25
N PRO A 279 -4.94 -15.53 18.63
CA PRO A 279 -6.10 -15.17 17.83
C PRO A 279 -6.12 -13.67 17.51
N PHE A 280 -6.54 -13.30 16.31
CA PHE A 280 -6.57 -11.91 15.86
C PHE A 280 -7.69 -11.66 14.85
N ASN A 281 -8.26 -10.45 14.86
CA ASN A 281 -9.18 -10.02 13.80
C ASN A 281 -8.41 -9.71 12.51
N HIS A 282 -8.86 -10.25 11.37
CA HIS A 282 -8.13 -10.10 10.11
C HIS A 282 -8.05 -8.62 9.65
N PHE A 283 -9.14 -7.86 9.77
CA PHE A 283 -9.17 -6.44 9.39
C PHE A 283 -8.26 -5.59 10.29
N ASP A 284 -8.25 -5.86 11.60
CA ASP A 284 -7.33 -5.18 12.51
C ASP A 284 -5.87 -5.48 12.17
N PHE A 285 -5.56 -6.72 11.76
CA PHE A 285 -4.24 -7.09 11.25
C PHE A 285 -3.88 -6.31 9.99
N LEU A 286 -4.78 -6.19 9.01
CA LEU A 286 -4.55 -5.40 7.79
C LEU A 286 -4.27 -3.94 8.12
N MET A 287 -5.06 -3.35 9.01
CA MET A 287 -4.88 -1.97 9.46
C MET A 287 -3.55 -1.79 10.19
N ALA A 288 -3.18 -2.70 11.08
CA ALA A 288 -1.88 -2.67 11.76
C ALA A 288 -0.72 -2.83 10.79
N HIS A 289 -0.83 -3.72 9.81
CA HIS A 289 0.17 -3.94 8.78
C HIS A 289 0.38 -2.68 7.91
N MET A 290 -0.70 -2.01 7.52
CA MET A 290 -0.63 -0.74 6.79
C MET A 290 0.09 0.36 7.56
N LYS A 291 -0.25 0.51 8.85
CA LYS A 291 0.41 1.46 9.75
C LYS A 291 1.90 1.14 9.90
N HIS A 292 2.24 -0.13 10.02
CA HIS A 292 3.63 -0.59 10.12
C HIS A 292 4.43 -0.30 8.84
N ILE A 293 3.88 -0.63 7.66
CA ILE A 293 4.50 -0.31 6.37
C ILE A 293 4.77 1.19 6.25
N LEU A 294 3.82 2.02 6.66
CA LEU A 294 3.97 3.47 6.58
C LEU A 294 5.18 3.96 7.39
N ALA A 295 5.30 3.54 8.64
CA ALA A 295 6.46 3.89 9.47
C ALA A 295 7.77 3.32 8.93
N CYS A 296 7.76 2.07 8.44
CA CYS A 296 8.93 1.46 7.83
C CYS A 296 9.41 2.22 6.59
N LYS A 297 8.50 2.84 5.81
CA LYS A 297 8.87 3.66 4.65
C LYS A 297 9.67 4.89 5.06
N THR A 298 9.21 5.67 6.04
CA THR A 298 9.93 6.86 6.52
C THR A 298 11.27 6.49 7.15
N HIS A 299 11.31 5.43 7.96
CA HIS A 299 12.56 4.90 8.53
C HIS A 299 13.54 4.43 7.42
N ASN A 300 13.06 3.71 6.40
CA ASN A 300 13.93 3.26 5.30
C ASN A 300 14.42 4.43 4.43
N VAL A 301 13.61 5.47 4.23
CA VAL A 301 14.02 6.72 3.59
C VAL A 301 15.17 7.36 4.35
N ALA A 302 15.03 7.54 5.67
CA ALA A 302 16.09 8.09 6.52
C ALA A 302 17.35 7.23 6.47
N ARG A 303 17.21 5.90 6.57
CA ARG A 303 18.33 4.96 6.47
C ARG A 303 19.07 5.04 5.14
N ARG A 304 18.37 5.22 4.02
CA ARG A 304 19.00 5.36 2.69
C ARG A 304 19.80 6.66 2.58
N LEU A 305 19.29 7.76 3.14
CA LEU A 305 19.97 9.05 3.19
C LEU A 305 21.22 8.97 4.10
N ASN A 306 21.11 8.39 5.29
CA ASN A 306 22.24 8.14 6.21
C ASN A 306 23.36 7.33 5.55
N ASN A 307 23.00 6.35 4.72
CA ASN A 307 23.95 5.51 3.98
C ASN A 307 24.38 6.10 2.63
N GLN A 308 24.04 7.36 2.35
CA GLN A 308 24.44 8.09 1.14
C GLN A 308 24.01 7.38 -0.16
N LEU A 309 22.90 6.64 -0.12
CA LEU A 309 22.33 5.96 -1.31
C LEU A 309 21.50 6.91 -2.19
N CYS A 310 21.16 8.10 -1.68
CA CYS A 310 20.52 9.19 -2.40
C CYS A 310 20.76 10.51 -1.65
N ASP A 311 20.56 11.65 -2.32
CA ASP A 311 20.64 12.99 -1.70
C ASP A 311 19.27 13.48 -1.21
N ILE A 312 18.20 13.00 -1.86
CA ILE A 312 16.82 13.37 -1.59
C ILE A 312 15.99 12.10 -1.67
N ALA A 313 15.11 11.91 -0.70
CA ALA A 313 14.09 10.89 -0.73
C ALA A 313 12.77 11.47 -0.25
N ILE A 314 11.67 10.96 -0.80
CA ILE A 314 10.32 11.45 -0.56
C ILE A 314 9.47 10.26 -0.12
N ASN A 315 8.74 10.43 0.98
CA ASN A 315 7.65 9.52 1.35
C ASN A 315 6.31 10.22 1.15
N TRP A 316 5.62 9.89 0.05
CA TRP A 316 4.36 10.53 -0.33
C TRP A 316 3.19 10.25 0.60
N VAL A 317 3.27 9.18 1.39
CA VAL A 317 2.19 8.73 2.28
C VAL A 317 2.48 9.02 3.76
N GLY A 318 3.67 9.54 4.07
CA GLY A 318 4.12 9.87 5.43
C GLY A 318 3.72 11.26 5.88
N GLY A 319 4.34 11.72 6.97
CA GLY A 319 4.07 13.04 7.54
C GLY A 319 3.04 13.03 8.67
N LEU A 320 2.81 11.87 9.28
CA LEU A 320 1.93 11.74 10.44
C LEU A 320 2.65 12.31 11.67
N HIS A 321 2.25 13.51 12.09
CA HIS A 321 2.97 14.33 13.06
C HIS A 321 2.23 14.58 14.37
N HIS A 322 0.97 14.15 14.47
CA HIS A 322 0.12 14.37 15.65
C HIS A 322 0.08 13.19 16.63
N VAL A 323 0.85 12.12 16.41
CA VAL A 323 0.84 10.98 17.35
C VAL A 323 1.80 11.23 18.50
N ASN A 324 1.24 11.24 19.70
CA ASN A 324 1.96 11.30 20.96
C ASN A 324 2.42 9.89 21.39
N LYS A 325 3.37 9.83 22.33
CA LYS A 325 3.96 8.56 22.82
C LYS A 325 2.93 7.52 23.30
N CYS A 326 1.77 7.96 23.79
CA CYS A 326 0.74 7.09 24.36
C CYS A 326 -0.67 7.37 23.81
N GLU A 327 -0.82 8.16 22.75
CA GLU A 327 -2.12 8.60 22.26
C GLU A 327 -2.09 8.89 20.75
N ALA A 328 -3.09 8.36 20.03
CA ALA A 328 -3.35 8.73 18.64
C ALA A 328 -4.13 10.04 18.58
N SER A 329 -3.77 10.94 17.67
CA SER A 329 -4.44 12.25 17.51
C SER A 329 -4.33 12.72 16.06
N GLY A 330 -5.19 13.66 15.64
CA GLY A 330 -5.12 14.30 14.31
C GLY A 330 -5.12 13.31 13.14
N PHE A 331 -5.94 12.26 13.20
CA PHE A 331 -5.96 11.13 12.24
C PHE A 331 -4.66 10.30 12.15
N CYS A 332 -3.64 10.67 12.90
CA CYS A 332 -2.37 9.99 12.98
C CYS A 332 -2.47 8.86 14.02
N CYS A 333 -1.89 7.70 13.71
CA CYS A 333 -1.80 6.55 14.63
C CYS A 333 -0.37 6.02 14.82
N ILE A 334 0.59 6.55 14.06
CA ILE A 334 2.02 6.36 14.23
C ILE A 334 2.73 7.67 13.91
N ASN A 335 3.78 8.01 14.65
CA ASN A 335 4.59 9.20 14.37
C ASN A 335 5.80 8.78 13.51
N ASP A 336 5.59 8.68 12.20
CA ASP A 336 6.62 8.20 11.27
C ASP A 336 7.80 9.18 11.15
N LEU A 337 7.54 10.48 11.35
CA LEU A 337 8.56 11.52 11.36
C LEU A 337 9.51 11.39 12.55
N VAL A 338 8.99 11.18 13.77
CA VAL A 338 9.84 10.92 14.94
C VAL A 338 10.73 9.70 14.70
N LEU A 339 10.19 8.61 14.14
CA LEU A 339 10.98 7.42 13.79
C LEU A 339 12.06 7.72 12.73
N GLY A 340 11.75 8.54 11.73
CA GLY A 340 12.72 8.99 10.72
C GLY A 340 13.81 9.88 11.30
N ILE A 341 13.46 10.84 12.17
CA ILE A 341 14.41 11.75 12.82
C ILE A 341 15.34 10.96 13.75
N LEU A 342 14.82 10.00 14.53
CA LEU A 342 15.63 9.12 15.37
C LEU A 342 16.65 8.30 14.54
N GLU A 343 16.29 7.91 13.32
CA GLU A 343 17.23 7.26 12.40
C GLU A 343 18.33 8.25 11.94
N PHE A 344 17.98 9.48 11.53
CA PHE A 344 18.99 10.49 11.19
C PHE A 344 19.95 10.81 12.34
N LEU A 345 19.45 10.86 13.58
CA LEU A 345 20.26 11.13 14.78
C LEU A 345 21.32 10.05 15.07
N LYS A 346 21.31 8.92 14.38
CA LYS A 346 22.42 7.94 14.46
C LYS A 346 23.69 8.42 13.74
N HIS A 347 23.55 9.27 12.73
CA HIS A 347 24.67 9.75 11.90
C HIS A 347 24.87 11.26 11.98
N HIS A 348 23.81 12.01 12.23
CA HIS A 348 23.84 13.48 12.29
C HIS A 348 23.74 13.95 13.75
N PRO A 349 24.62 14.87 14.18
CA PRO A 349 24.56 15.41 15.54
C PRO A 349 23.27 16.22 15.74
N ARG A 350 22.85 16.94 14.71
CA ARG A 350 21.69 17.83 14.69
C ARG A 350 20.82 17.64 13.45
N VAL A 351 19.51 17.57 13.64
CA VAL A 351 18.50 17.43 12.57
C VAL A 351 17.52 18.61 12.66
N LEU A 352 17.19 19.21 11.52
CA LEU A 352 16.18 20.25 11.42
C LEU A 352 14.89 19.65 10.85
N HIS A 353 13.81 19.69 11.61
CA HIS A 353 12.46 19.39 11.13
C HIS A 353 11.76 20.70 10.77
N ILE A 354 11.32 20.80 9.51
CA ILE A 354 10.56 21.93 8.99
C ILE A 354 9.16 21.42 8.68
N ASP A 355 8.16 22.05 9.28
CA ASP A 355 6.77 21.72 9.10
C ASP A 355 6.02 22.89 8.45
N ILE A 356 5.47 22.64 7.26
CA ILE A 356 4.59 23.60 6.55
C ILE A 356 3.17 23.06 6.37
N ASP A 357 2.78 22.08 7.19
CA ASP A 357 1.39 21.70 7.38
C ASP A 357 0.59 22.87 7.99
N VAL A 358 -0.70 22.95 7.64
CA VAL A 358 -1.56 24.00 8.23
C VAL A 358 -1.80 23.75 9.72
N HIS A 359 -1.70 22.50 10.17
CA HIS A 359 -1.80 22.11 11.57
C HIS A 359 -0.41 22.13 12.22
N HIS A 360 -0.38 22.44 13.52
CA HIS A 360 0.87 22.48 14.26
C HIS A 360 1.49 21.08 14.39
N GLY A 361 2.80 20.97 14.12
CA GLY A 361 3.70 19.82 14.33
C GLY A 361 3.85 19.31 15.77
N ASP A 362 2.77 19.37 16.56
CA ASP A 362 2.72 19.33 18.01
C ASP A 362 3.43 18.12 18.63
N SER A 363 3.18 16.92 18.10
CA SER A 363 3.74 15.70 18.70
C SER A 363 5.17 15.43 18.26
N VAL A 364 5.60 15.99 17.11
CA VAL A 364 7.01 15.99 16.73
C VAL A 364 7.78 16.98 17.59
N GLU A 365 7.21 18.16 17.86
CA GLU A 365 7.76 19.13 18.81
C GLU A 365 7.88 18.52 20.22
N ASP A 366 6.80 17.94 20.76
CA ASP A 366 6.80 17.33 22.10
C ASP A 366 7.86 16.23 22.23
N ALA A 367 8.00 15.38 21.20
CA ALA A 367 8.99 14.30 21.18
C ALA A 367 10.44 14.78 21.31
N PHE A 368 10.73 16.02 20.90
CA PHE A 368 12.08 16.59 20.90
C PHE A 368 12.21 17.88 21.71
N TYR A 369 11.21 18.21 22.54
CA TYR A 369 11.12 19.47 23.28
C TYR A 369 12.28 19.71 24.28
N PHE A 370 12.95 18.63 24.68
CA PHE A 370 14.02 18.62 25.68
C PHE A 370 15.40 18.28 25.09
N THR A 371 15.65 18.59 23.81
CA THR A 371 16.97 18.32 23.20
C THR A 371 17.40 19.39 22.20
N ASP A 372 18.69 19.76 22.26
CA ASP A 372 19.36 20.59 21.25
C ASP A 372 19.71 19.86 19.94
N ARG A 373 19.45 18.55 19.87
CA ARG A 373 19.80 17.71 18.72
C ARG A 373 18.75 17.74 17.63
N VAL A 374 17.53 18.19 17.93
CA VAL A 374 16.49 18.38 16.94
C VAL A 374 15.91 19.77 17.12
N MET A 375 15.83 20.52 16.02
CA MET A 375 15.12 21.80 16.00
C MET A 375 13.85 21.61 15.19
N THR A 376 12.71 21.99 15.76
CA THR A 376 11.42 22.02 15.06
C THR A 376 11.10 23.45 14.64
N VAL A 377 10.65 23.62 13.40
CA VAL A 377 10.18 24.91 12.88
C VAL A 377 8.84 24.68 12.20
N SER A 378 7.76 25.15 12.80
CA SER A 378 6.40 24.92 12.31
C SER A 378 5.73 26.22 11.82
N PHE A 379 5.15 26.16 10.63
CA PHE A 379 4.45 27.26 9.95
C PHE A 379 2.97 26.93 9.78
N HIS A 380 2.18 27.15 10.82
CA HIS A 380 0.81 26.63 10.92
C HIS A 380 -0.22 27.72 11.21
N LYS A 381 -1.50 27.38 11.07
CA LYS A 381 -2.61 28.26 11.45
C LYS A 381 -2.79 28.21 12.95
N TYR A 382 -2.93 29.39 13.57
CA TYR A 382 -3.21 29.50 14.99
C TYR A 382 -4.42 30.39 15.27
N GLY A 383 -5.19 30.04 16.31
CA GLY A 383 -6.42 30.72 16.71
C GLY A 383 -7.71 30.03 16.23
N ASP A 384 -8.85 30.52 16.72
CA ASP A 384 -10.21 30.06 16.38
C ASP A 384 -10.53 28.59 16.71
N MET A 385 -10.00 28.06 17.81
CA MET A 385 -10.15 26.65 18.22
C MET A 385 -9.64 25.63 17.19
N PHE A 386 -8.79 26.07 16.26
CA PHE A 386 -8.20 25.23 15.21
C PHE A 386 -7.33 24.13 15.82
N PHE A 387 -7.49 22.90 15.32
CA PHE A 387 -6.72 21.75 15.78
C PHE A 387 -5.22 21.96 15.48
N PRO A 388 -4.27 21.50 16.33
CA PRO A 388 -4.44 20.78 17.60
C PRO A 388 -4.66 21.68 18.83
N ARG A 389 -4.66 23.01 18.66
CA ARG A 389 -4.76 24.01 19.75
C ARG A 389 -3.54 24.04 20.69
N THR A 390 -2.44 23.46 20.27
CA THR A 390 -1.10 23.71 20.81
C THR A 390 -0.44 24.82 19.95
N ASP A 391 0.66 25.41 20.42
CA ASP A 391 1.30 26.66 19.95
C ASP A 391 1.04 27.86 20.86
N TYR A 392 1.78 27.92 21.95
CA TYR A 392 2.16 29.23 22.44
C TYR A 392 3.45 29.63 21.72
N VAL A 393 3.53 30.81 21.11
CA VAL A 393 4.80 31.45 20.64
C VAL A 393 5.91 31.46 21.72
N LYS A 394 5.54 31.20 22.98
CA LYS A 394 6.42 31.06 24.15
C LYS A 394 6.95 29.64 24.38
N GLU A 395 6.41 28.64 23.72
CA GLU A 395 6.91 27.27 23.65
C GLU A 395 8.12 27.28 22.73
N ILE A 396 9.30 27.27 23.36
CA ILE A 396 10.59 27.41 22.70
C ILE A 396 11.54 26.27 23.12
N GLY A 397 11.01 25.19 23.69
CA GLY A 397 11.79 24.18 24.40
C GLY A 397 12.01 24.52 25.88
N GLU A 398 12.62 23.59 26.61
CA GLU A 398 12.78 23.70 28.06
C GLU A 398 14.24 23.63 28.55
N ARG A 399 14.48 24.19 29.74
CA ARG A 399 15.78 24.15 30.47
C ARG A 399 16.97 24.76 29.70
N GLU A 400 18.09 24.04 29.60
CA GLU A 400 19.30 24.46 28.86
C GLU A 400 19.09 24.34 27.34
N ASP A 401 18.10 23.55 26.92
CA ASP A 401 17.71 23.26 25.53
C ASP A 401 16.56 24.20 25.05
N LYS A 402 16.58 25.46 25.49
CA LYS A 402 15.67 26.49 24.96
C LYS A 402 16.13 26.95 23.57
N PHE A 403 15.16 27.45 22.80
CA PHE A 403 15.27 27.97 21.44
C PHE A 403 15.43 26.91 20.33
N TYR A 404 15.06 25.65 20.60
CA TYR A 404 15.04 24.57 19.61
C TYR A 404 13.63 24.21 19.11
N ALA A 405 12.58 24.89 19.60
CA ALA A 405 11.27 24.92 18.99
C ALA A 405 10.96 26.33 18.49
N ILE A 406 10.56 26.47 17.22
CA ILE A 406 10.19 27.74 16.59
C ILE A 406 8.80 27.60 15.96
N ASN A 407 7.83 28.25 16.60
CA ASN A 407 6.45 28.27 16.12
C ASN A 407 6.12 29.60 15.43
N VAL A 408 5.63 29.50 14.20
CA VAL A 408 5.31 30.63 13.31
C VAL A 408 3.81 30.63 13.02
N PRO A 409 2.99 31.18 13.93
CA PRO A 409 1.54 31.19 13.76
C PRO A 409 1.08 32.14 12.66
N PHE A 410 0.17 31.67 11.84
CA PHE A 410 -0.52 32.44 10.83
C PHE A 410 -2.03 32.51 11.06
N LYS A 411 -2.63 33.55 10.48
CA LYS A 411 -4.08 33.71 10.36
C LYS A 411 -4.56 33.21 9.01
N ASP A 412 -5.86 33.03 8.92
CA ASP A 412 -6.59 32.66 7.71
C ASP A 412 -6.20 33.55 6.52
N GLY A 413 -6.16 32.93 5.34
CA GLY A 413 -5.97 33.63 4.08
C GLY A 413 -4.55 34.12 3.80
N ILE A 414 -3.52 33.67 4.55
CA ILE A 414 -2.12 33.95 4.18
C ILE A 414 -1.86 33.50 2.74
N ASP A 415 -1.22 34.38 1.97
CA ASP A 415 -0.93 34.17 0.56
C ASP A 415 0.52 33.76 0.31
N ASP A 416 0.80 33.34 -0.92
CA ASP A 416 2.13 32.92 -1.36
C ASP A 416 3.23 33.94 -1.06
N THR A 417 2.93 35.24 -1.21
CA THR A 417 3.92 36.31 -1.06
C THR A 417 4.36 36.44 0.39
N ASN A 418 3.40 36.49 1.31
CA ASN A 418 3.69 36.66 2.73
C ASN A 418 4.26 35.39 3.34
N PHE A 419 3.71 34.22 3.01
CA PHE A 419 4.19 32.93 3.48
C PHE A 419 5.65 32.72 3.06
N ASN A 420 5.96 32.81 1.77
CA ASN A 420 7.32 32.59 1.26
C ASN A 420 8.33 33.61 1.79
N ARG A 421 7.93 34.86 2.01
CA ARG A 421 8.81 35.88 2.59
C ARG A 421 9.23 35.48 4.00
N LEU A 422 8.27 35.11 4.85
CA LEU A 422 8.55 34.73 6.24
C LEU A 422 9.31 33.40 6.31
N PHE A 423 8.88 32.39 5.54
CA PHE A 423 9.57 31.12 5.42
C PHE A 423 11.05 31.29 5.08
N LYS A 424 11.37 32.06 4.03
CA LYS A 424 12.75 32.29 3.59
C LYS A 424 13.58 33.00 4.65
N ILE A 425 13.04 34.02 5.32
CA ILE A 425 13.76 34.77 6.36
C ILE A 425 14.09 33.86 7.55
N ILE A 426 13.08 33.14 8.05
CA ILE A 426 13.21 32.31 9.25
C ILE A 426 14.14 31.12 8.98
N ILE A 427 13.88 30.37 7.89
CA ILE A 427 14.68 29.19 7.57
C ILE A 427 16.13 29.55 7.23
N SER A 428 16.40 30.68 6.54
CA SER A 428 17.78 31.14 6.34
C SER A 428 18.49 31.29 7.68
N LYS A 429 17.83 31.95 8.65
CA LYS A 429 18.44 32.25 9.94
C LYS A 429 18.69 30.99 10.76
N VAL A 430 17.76 30.05 10.70
CA VAL A 430 17.90 28.74 11.36
C VAL A 430 19.09 27.97 10.77
N VAL A 431 19.17 27.85 9.44
CA VAL A 431 20.25 27.12 8.78
C VAL A 431 21.62 27.76 9.06
N GLU A 432 21.69 29.10 9.12
CA GLU A 432 22.92 29.83 9.47
C GLU A 432 23.40 29.57 10.91
N THR A 433 22.51 29.28 11.85
CA THR A 433 22.82 29.28 13.29
C THR A 433 22.85 27.90 13.92
N TYR A 434 22.02 26.96 13.44
CA TYR A 434 21.78 25.70 14.13
C TYR A 434 22.87 24.63 13.86
N LEU A 435 23.65 24.75 12.78
CA LEU A 435 24.69 23.80 12.38
C LEU A 435 24.14 22.36 12.24
N LEU A 436 23.09 22.23 11.45
CA LEU A 436 22.42 20.97 11.18
C LEU A 436 23.18 20.06 10.21
N GLY A 437 22.98 18.75 10.33
CA GLY A 437 23.49 17.73 9.40
C GLY A 437 22.46 17.20 8.41
N ALA A 438 21.16 17.30 8.73
CA ALA A 438 20.07 16.83 7.88
C ALA A 438 18.81 17.69 8.06
N ILE A 439 17.98 17.75 7.02
CA ILE A 439 16.66 18.39 7.04
C ILE A 439 15.58 17.34 6.77
N VAL A 440 14.55 17.32 7.62
CA VAL A 440 13.28 16.62 7.39
C VAL A 440 12.23 17.69 7.09
N LEU A 441 11.75 17.74 5.85
CA LEU A 441 10.69 18.67 5.45
C LEU A 441 9.36 17.91 5.37
N GLN A 442 8.45 18.24 6.27
CA GLN A 442 7.07 17.79 6.26
C GLN A 442 6.23 18.76 5.42
N TYR A 443 5.33 18.20 4.62
CA TYR A 443 4.56 18.94 3.62
C TYR A 443 3.07 18.53 3.72
N GLY A 444 2.24 19.40 4.29
CA GLY A 444 0.78 19.27 4.29
C GLY A 444 0.15 19.93 3.06
N VAL A 445 -0.75 19.21 2.38
CA VAL A 445 -1.50 19.76 1.23
C VAL A 445 -2.71 20.60 1.64
N ASP A 446 -3.10 20.50 2.91
CA ASP A 446 -4.22 21.24 3.51
C ASP A 446 -3.98 22.75 3.61
N SER A 447 -2.73 23.20 3.48
CA SER A 447 -2.38 24.61 3.30
C SER A 447 -2.79 25.21 1.94
N LEU A 448 -3.19 24.39 0.97
CA LEU A 448 -3.56 24.85 -0.37
C LEU A 448 -4.92 25.56 -0.39
N ALA A 449 -5.02 26.59 -1.22
CA ALA A 449 -6.29 27.26 -1.47
C ALA A 449 -7.35 26.25 -1.94
N ARG A 450 -8.54 26.34 -1.33
CA ARG A 450 -9.71 25.47 -1.56
C ARG A 450 -9.62 24.07 -0.95
N ASP A 451 -8.59 23.78 -0.17
CA ASP A 451 -8.65 22.63 0.73
C ASP A 451 -9.78 22.83 1.75
N ARG A 452 -10.43 21.74 2.17
CA ARG A 452 -11.58 21.78 3.10
C ARG A 452 -11.18 21.75 4.56
N LEU A 453 -9.95 21.31 4.85
CA LEU A 453 -9.42 21.13 6.19
C LEU A 453 -8.56 22.33 6.60
N GLY A 454 -7.88 22.97 5.65
CA GLY A 454 -7.15 24.21 5.91
C GLY A 454 -7.85 25.49 5.44
N CYS A 455 -7.28 26.62 5.83
CA CYS A 455 -7.84 27.96 5.60
C CYS A 455 -6.80 28.95 5.07
N PHE A 456 -5.68 28.44 4.56
CA PHE A 456 -4.67 29.25 3.88
C PHE A 456 -5.04 29.46 2.41
N ASN A 457 -4.39 30.43 1.78
CA ASN A 457 -4.60 30.77 0.38
C ASN A 457 -3.33 30.54 -0.43
N LEU A 458 -2.65 29.41 -0.19
CA LEU A 458 -1.42 29.06 -0.89
C LEU A 458 -1.71 28.39 -2.23
N SER A 459 -0.91 28.72 -3.24
CA SER A 459 -0.89 28.00 -4.50
C SER A 459 0.10 26.83 -4.44
N ILE A 460 -0.02 25.93 -5.41
CA ILE A 460 0.95 24.85 -5.63
C ILE A 460 2.35 25.43 -5.84
N ASP A 461 2.46 26.53 -6.58
CA ASP A 461 3.75 27.20 -6.82
C ASP A 461 4.30 27.87 -5.57
N GLY A 462 3.43 28.44 -4.74
CA GLY A 462 3.77 29.04 -3.46
C GLY A 462 4.39 28.02 -2.50
N ASN A 463 3.73 26.87 -2.32
CA ASN A 463 4.26 25.79 -1.51
C ASN A 463 5.51 25.13 -2.13
N ALA A 464 5.54 24.93 -3.45
CA ALA A 464 6.70 24.38 -4.14
C ALA A 464 7.95 25.27 -4.01
N GLU A 465 7.77 26.58 -3.86
CA GLU A 465 8.88 27.51 -3.64
C GLU A 465 9.60 27.26 -2.30
N CYS A 466 8.90 26.81 -1.26
CA CYS A 466 9.50 26.40 0.01
C CYS A 466 10.45 25.21 -0.18
N VAL A 467 9.99 24.18 -0.92
CA VAL A 467 10.82 23.01 -1.28
C VAL A 467 12.02 23.44 -2.12
N ARG A 468 11.83 24.31 -3.13
CA ARG A 468 12.94 24.82 -3.96
C ARG A 468 13.94 25.60 -3.12
N PHE A 469 13.48 26.35 -2.14
CA PHE A 469 14.33 27.13 -1.26
C PHE A 469 15.18 26.24 -0.36
N VAL A 470 14.58 25.28 0.34
CA VAL A 470 15.29 24.31 1.20
C VAL A 470 16.35 23.55 0.40
N LYS A 471 16.05 23.17 -0.84
CA LYS A 471 17.01 22.47 -1.72
C LYS A 471 18.26 23.29 -2.07
N LYS A 472 18.26 24.63 -1.92
CA LYS A 472 19.42 25.47 -2.20
C LYS A 472 20.52 25.36 -1.16
N PHE A 473 20.19 24.96 0.07
CA PHE A 473 21.18 24.89 1.15
C PHE A 473 22.27 23.85 0.93
N ASN A 474 22.04 22.90 0.00
CA ASN A 474 23.02 21.92 -0.46
C ASN A 474 23.91 21.41 0.67
N LEU A 475 23.26 20.94 1.75
CA LEU A 475 23.92 20.56 2.98
C LEU A 475 25.06 19.60 2.66
N PRO A 476 26.23 19.78 3.29
CA PRO A 476 27.43 19.09 2.87
C PRO A 476 27.29 17.58 3.03
N LEU A 477 27.34 16.87 1.89
CA LEU A 477 27.82 15.50 1.77
C LEU A 477 28.78 15.44 0.56
N PRO A 478 29.76 14.51 0.55
CA PRO A 478 30.87 14.51 -0.41
C PRO A 478 30.36 14.40 -1.84
N ASP A 479 31.01 15.15 -2.75
CA ASP A 479 30.66 15.26 -4.16
C ASP A 479 30.38 13.91 -4.85
N ASN A 480 29.17 13.72 -5.39
CA ASN A 480 28.90 13.23 -6.75
C ASN A 480 27.42 12.83 -6.93
N LEU A 481 26.70 13.52 -7.84
CA LEU A 481 25.73 12.99 -8.83
C LEU A 481 24.65 14.00 -9.27
N ASN A 482 24.14 13.77 -10.48
CA ASN A 482 23.58 14.75 -11.40
C ASN A 482 22.05 14.90 -11.25
N ARG A 483 21.53 16.14 -11.26
CA ARG A 483 20.25 16.55 -10.63
C ARG A 483 19.03 16.75 -11.55
N LYS A 484 19.15 16.60 -12.88
CA LYS A 484 18.15 17.14 -13.83
C LYS A 484 16.95 16.24 -14.18
N SER A 485 17.08 14.91 -14.25
CA SER A 485 15.96 14.04 -14.66
C SER A 485 14.93 13.79 -13.54
N TYR A 486 15.37 13.80 -12.28
CA TYR A 486 14.51 13.51 -11.12
C TYR A 486 13.50 14.63 -10.83
N LEU A 487 13.88 15.88 -11.11
CA LEU A 487 13.05 17.07 -10.90
C LEU A 487 11.84 17.13 -11.85
N SER A 488 12.00 16.70 -13.11
CA SER A 488 10.87 16.62 -14.05
C SER A 488 9.85 15.57 -13.62
N THR A 489 10.32 14.43 -13.08
CA THR A 489 9.45 13.35 -12.60
C THR A 489 8.65 13.76 -11.36
N ILE A 490 9.30 14.41 -10.39
CA ILE A 490 8.60 14.93 -9.18
C ILE A 490 7.52 15.94 -9.57
N LYS A 491 7.83 16.88 -10.47
CA LYS A 491 6.87 17.90 -10.89
C LYS A 491 5.64 17.27 -11.56
N MET A 492 5.83 16.25 -12.40
CA MET A 492 4.72 15.53 -13.04
C MET A 492 3.87 14.76 -12.02
N GLN A 493 4.49 14.01 -11.11
CA GLN A 493 3.77 13.22 -10.11
C GLN A 493 2.98 14.11 -9.13
N VAL A 494 3.56 15.24 -8.70
CA VAL A 494 2.87 16.22 -7.85
C VAL A 494 1.67 16.81 -8.57
N LEU A 495 1.81 17.17 -9.85
CA LEU A 495 0.69 17.70 -10.64
C LEU A 495 -0.39 16.64 -10.88
N GLU A 496 -0.04 15.38 -11.07
CA GLU A 496 -0.99 14.27 -11.23
C GLU A 496 -1.75 13.97 -9.94
N ASN A 497 -1.05 13.86 -8.81
CA ASN A 497 -1.67 13.63 -7.50
C ASN A 497 -2.56 14.82 -7.07
N LEU A 498 -2.16 16.06 -7.38
CA LEU A 498 -2.98 17.24 -7.09
C LEU A 498 -4.18 17.36 -8.04
N ARG A 499 -4.08 16.89 -9.29
CA ARG A 499 -5.23 16.76 -10.18
C ARG A 499 -6.25 15.76 -9.64
N SER A 500 -5.82 14.60 -9.14
CA SER A 500 -6.75 13.65 -8.52
C SER A 500 -7.48 14.23 -7.31
N ILE A 501 -6.88 15.18 -6.58
CA ILE A 501 -7.53 15.90 -5.48
C ILE A 501 -8.51 16.98 -6.01
N GLN A 502 -8.15 17.70 -7.08
CA GLN A 502 -9.03 18.71 -7.71
C GLN A 502 -10.32 18.10 -8.32
N HIS A 503 -10.31 16.80 -8.61
CA HIS A 503 -11.46 16.08 -9.17
C HIS A 503 -12.35 15.38 -8.14
N ALA A 504 -12.08 15.56 -6.83
CA ALA A 504 -13.02 15.13 -5.79
C ALA A 504 -14.39 15.79 -6.00
N PRO A 505 -15.51 15.06 -5.86
CA PRO A 505 -16.83 15.55 -6.26
C PRO A 505 -17.17 16.89 -5.60
N LYS A 506 -17.60 17.84 -6.44
CA LYS A 506 -18.19 19.11 -6.03
C LYS A 506 -19.45 18.79 -5.24
N CYS A 507 -19.40 18.95 -3.93
CA CYS A 507 -20.61 18.95 -3.11
C CYS A 507 -21.14 20.39 -3.15
N THR A 508 -22.00 20.66 -4.13
CA THR A 508 -22.92 21.79 -4.05
C THR A 508 -23.91 21.52 -2.93
N ASP A 509 -24.12 22.53 -2.09
CA ASP A 509 -25.12 22.59 -1.02
C ASP A 509 -24.80 21.86 0.30
N ALA A 510 -24.00 22.51 1.15
CA ALA A 510 -24.14 22.41 2.60
C ALA A 510 -23.59 23.69 3.29
N ARG A 511 -24.50 24.66 3.39
CA ARG A 511 -24.55 25.89 4.23
C ARG A 511 -23.24 26.61 4.60
#